data_AF-A0A925BTW7-F1
#
_entry.id   AF-A0A925BTW7-F1
#
_cell.length_a   1.000
_cell.length_b   1.000
_cell.length_c   1.000
_cell.angle_alpha   90.00
_cell.angle_beta   90.00
_cell.angle_gamma   90.00
#
_symmetry.space_group_name_H-M   'P 1'
#
loop_
_entity.id
_entity.type
_entity.pdbx_description
1 polymer ?
#
loop_
_entity_poly.entity_id
_entity_poly.type
_entity_poly.pdbx_seq_one_letter_code
_entity_poly.pdbx_strand_id
1 'polypeptide(L)'
;MADQLIRATAADGGIRAVGVITTRLTEEARQRHKLSYVATAALGRTMAGGLLLASSMKRAESRVNIRVRGDGPLGGVLADAGLDGTVRGYVDHPEVELPPNDKGKLDVGGAIGQDGYVYVVRDVGYGYPYSSTV
;
A
#
# COMPACT_ATOMS: atom_id res chain seq x y z
N MET A 1 14.26 14.76 1.22
CA MET A 1 14.32 14.17 -0.14
C MET A 1 12.91 14.15 -0.72
N ALA A 2 12.75 14.25 -2.04
CA ALA A 2 11.44 14.12 -2.68
C ALA A 2 11.04 12.64 -2.79
N ASP A 3 9.74 12.36 -2.79
CA ASP A 3 9.22 11.02 -3.06
C ASP A 3 9.43 10.69 -4.54
N GLN A 4 9.73 9.42 -4.85
CA GLN A 4 10.15 9.00 -6.19
C GLN A 4 9.71 7.57 -6.49
N LEU A 5 9.44 7.29 -7.77
CA LEU A 5 9.28 5.95 -8.31
C LEU A 5 10.36 5.72 -9.36
N ILE A 6 11.16 4.68 -9.17
CA ILE A 6 12.30 4.35 -10.02
C ILE A 6 12.03 3.00 -10.67
N ARG A 7 12.29 2.91 -11.97
CA ARG A 7 12.23 1.66 -12.74
C ARG A 7 13.61 1.37 -13.30
N ALA A 8 14.03 0.12 -13.21
CA ALA A 8 15.30 -0.34 -13.74
C ALA A 8 15.14 -1.72 -14.38
N THR A 9 16.06 -2.04 -15.29
CA THR A 9 16.20 -3.36 -15.90
C THR A 9 17.63 -3.85 -15.73
N ALA A 10 17.80 -5.17 -15.66
CA ALA A 10 19.09 -5.83 -15.58
C ALA A 10 19.08 -7.12 -16.41
N ALA A 11 20.25 -7.75 -16.59
CA ALA A 11 20.43 -8.97 -17.36
C ALA A 11 19.80 -8.88 -18.77
N ASP A 12 20.19 -7.84 -19.52
CA ASP A 12 19.71 -7.57 -20.89
C ASP A 12 18.17 -7.54 -21.02
N GLY A 13 17.48 -7.09 -19.96
CA GLY A 13 16.02 -6.99 -19.92
C GLY A 13 15.31 -8.22 -19.35
N GLY A 14 16.04 -9.27 -18.97
CA GLY A 14 15.47 -10.45 -18.31
C GLY A 14 14.97 -10.19 -16.88
N ILE A 15 15.43 -9.11 -16.24
CA ILE A 15 15.02 -8.72 -14.90
C ILE A 15 14.48 -7.29 -14.92
N ARG A 16 13.31 -7.10 -14.29
CA ARG A 16 12.73 -5.78 -14.01
C ARG A 16 12.75 -5.51 -12.52
N ALA A 17 13.24 -4.34 -12.13
CA ALA A 17 13.20 -3.82 -10.77
C ALA A 17 12.39 -2.53 -10.71
N VAL A 18 11.63 -2.37 -9.62
CA VAL A 18 10.89 -1.14 -9.32
C VAL A 18 11.11 -0.80 -7.85
N GLY A 19 11.46 0.45 -7.58
CA GLY A 19 11.60 0.99 -6.23
C GLY A 19 10.74 2.23 -6.05
N VAL A 20 10.27 2.44 -4.83
CA VAL A 20 9.52 3.65 -4.44
C VAL A 20 10.07 4.24 -3.15
N ILE A 21 10.11 5.56 -3.09
CA ILE A 21 10.37 6.35 -1.88
C ILE A 21 9.08 7.11 -1.61
N THR A 22 8.40 6.78 -0.50
CA THR A 22 7.06 7.27 -0.16
C THR A 22 7.04 7.99 1.19
N THR A 23 8.16 8.58 1.60
CA THR A 23 8.32 9.17 2.94
C THR A 23 7.35 10.32 3.17
N ARG A 24 7.26 11.27 2.22
CA ARG A 24 6.40 12.45 2.34
C ARG A 24 4.93 12.09 2.21
N LEU A 25 4.61 11.20 1.29
CA LEU A 25 3.27 10.64 1.11
C LEU A 25 2.77 9.97 2.40
N THR A 26 3.62 9.14 3.01
CA THR A 26 3.24 8.40 4.23
C THR A 26 3.04 9.37 5.39
N GLU A 27 3.89 10.38 5.51
CA GLU A 27 3.73 11.44 6.51
C GLU A 27 2.48 12.28 6.28
N GLU A 28 2.15 12.60 5.03
CA GLU A 28 0.92 13.31 4.68
C GLU A 28 -0.32 12.50 5.06
N ALA A 29 -0.34 11.19 4.79
CA ALA A 29 -1.42 10.32 5.22
C ALA A 29 -1.51 10.25 6.76
N ARG A 30 -0.38 10.15 7.47
CA ARG A 30 -0.34 10.18 8.93
C ARG A 30 -0.96 11.45 9.50
N GLN A 31 -0.58 12.61 8.97
CA GLN A 31 -1.10 13.90 9.44
C GLN A 31 -2.60 14.05 9.15
N ARG A 32 -3.05 13.69 7.93
CA ARG A 32 -4.45 13.82 7.52
C ARG A 32 -5.39 12.91 8.32
N HIS A 33 -4.97 11.67 8.55
CA HIS A 33 -5.80 10.67 9.23
C HIS A 33 -5.50 10.55 10.72
N LYS A 34 -4.56 11.34 11.25
CA LYS A 34 -4.09 11.29 12.65
C LYS A 34 -3.70 9.87 13.08
N LEU A 35 -2.93 9.20 12.22
CA LEU A 35 -2.57 7.80 12.42
C LEU A 35 -1.61 7.64 13.60
N SER A 36 -1.79 6.56 14.33
CA SER A 36 -0.81 5.97 15.25
C SER A 36 0.44 5.49 14.50
N TYR A 37 1.50 5.09 15.21
CA TYR A 37 2.73 4.63 14.55
C TYR A 37 2.53 3.31 13.80
N VAL A 38 1.83 2.35 14.41
CA VAL A 38 1.52 1.07 13.75
C VAL A 38 0.58 1.27 12.56
N ALA A 39 -0.46 2.09 12.69
CA ALA A 39 -1.37 2.41 11.59
C ALA A 39 -0.65 3.11 10.43
N THR A 40 0.27 4.02 10.73
CA THR A 40 1.13 4.69 9.73
C THR A 40 1.96 3.68 8.96
N ALA A 41 2.58 2.72 9.67
CA ALA A 41 3.38 1.68 9.04
C ALA A 41 2.53 0.77 8.15
N ALA A 42 1.33 0.38 8.60
CA ALA A 42 0.40 -0.43 7.82
C ALA A 42 -0.04 0.28 6.54
N LEU A 43 -0.58 1.51 6.66
CA LEU A 43 -1.06 2.27 5.50
C LEU A 43 0.08 2.63 4.54
N GLY A 44 1.23 3.07 5.06
CA GLY A 44 2.40 3.41 4.25
C GLY A 44 2.91 2.24 3.42
N ARG A 45 2.98 1.03 4.01
CA ARG A 45 3.34 -0.20 3.28
C ARG A 45 2.33 -0.53 2.18
N THR A 46 1.03 -0.41 2.47
CA THR A 46 -0.02 -0.69 1.48
C THR A 46 -0.01 0.33 0.34
N MET A 47 0.19 1.62 0.61
CA MET A 47 0.32 2.66 -0.41
C MET A 47 1.57 2.46 -1.30
N ALA A 48 2.71 2.14 -0.69
CA ALA A 48 3.93 1.80 -1.42
C ALA A 48 3.73 0.56 -2.30
N GLY A 49 3.08 -0.49 -1.79
CA GLY A 49 2.69 -1.68 -2.55
C GLY A 49 1.78 -1.33 -3.74
N GLY A 50 0.80 -0.45 -3.52
CA GLY A 50 -0.08 0.07 -4.57
C GLY A 50 0.69 0.73 -5.70
N LEU A 51 1.61 1.63 -5.38
CA LEU A 51 2.47 2.32 -6.36
C LEU A 51 3.39 1.33 -7.12
N LEU A 52 3.94 0.34 -6.42
CA LEU A 52 4.75 -0.71 -7.06
C LEU A 52 3.93 -1.50 -8.09
N LEU A 53 2.70 -1.89 -7.75
CA LEU A 53 1.81 -2.59 -8.69
C LEU A 53 1.34 -1.69 -9.84
N ALA A 54 0.99 -0.43 -9.53
CA ALA A 54 0.57 0.56 -10.51
C ALA A 54 1.68 0.90 -11.51
N SER A 55 2.96 0.76 -11.13
CA SER A 55 4.11 0.98 -12.02
C SER A 55 4.12 0.10 -13.27
N SER A 56 3.35 -0.99 -13.28
CA SER A 56 3.22 -1.91 -14.42
C SER A 56 2.01 -1.63 -15.31
N MET A 57 1.19 -0.63 -14.96
CA MET A 57 0.05 -0.20 -15.76
C MET A 57 0.50 0.56 -17.01
N LYS A 58 -0.41 0.61 -17.99
CA LYS A 58 -0.12 1.15 -19.33
C LYS A 58 -0.94 2.39 -19.71
N ARG A 59 -2.05 2.66 -19.02
CA ARG A 59 -2.90 3.83 -19.29
C ARG A 59 -2.90 4.79 -18.12
N ALA A 60 -3.06 6.08 -18.40
CA ALA A 60 -3.05 7.12 -17.38
C ALA A 60 -4.22 6.96 -16.39
N GLU A 61 -5.36 6.47 -16.89
CA GLU A 61 -6.57 6.22 -16.12
C GLU A 61 -6.50 4.91 -15.31
N SER A 62 -5.46 4.09 -15.52
CA SER A 62 -5.32 2.82 -14.81
C SER A 62 -5.05 3.04 -13.33
N ARG A 63 -5.76 2.27 -12.49
CA ARG A 63 -5.61 2.30 -11.03
C ARG A 63 -5.51 0.89 -10.46
N VAL A 64 -4.79 0.79 -9.35
CA VAL A 64 -4.70 -0.42 -8.53
C VAL A 64 -5.29 -0.11 -7.16
N ASN A 65 -6.36 -0.81 -6.82
CA ASN A 65 -6.92 -0.80 -5.48
C ASN A 65 -6.40 -2.04 -4.72
N ILE A 66 -5.85 -1.83 -3.52
CA ILE A 66 -5.45 -2.88 -2.59
C ILE A 66 -6.30 -2.71 -1.34
N ARG A 67 -6.97 -3.78 -0.93
CA ARG A 67 -7.67 -3.88 0.34
C ARG A 67 -7.07 -5.03 1.14
N VAL A 68 -6.49 -4.71 2.28
CA VAL A 68 -6.05 -5.68 3.28
C VAL A 68 -7.07 -5.66 4.40
N ARG A 69 -7.61 -6.80 4.80
CA ARG A 69 -8.54 -6.88 5.92
C ARG A 69 -8.23 -8.12 6.73
N GLY A 70 -8.08 -7.97 8.02
CA GLY A 70 -7.97 -9.10 8.94
C GLY A 70 -8.87 -8.91 10.16
N ASP A 71 -8.70 -9.84 11.10
CA ASP A 71 -9.40 -9.93 12.37
C ASP A 71 -8.74 -9.11 13.49
N GLY A 72 -7.63 -8.44 13.20
CA GLY A 72 -6.91 -7.59 14.14
C GLY A 72 -7.58 -6.23 14.40
N PRO A 73 -7.13 -5.50 15.45
CA PRO A 73 -7.75 -4.27 15.90
C PRO A 73 -7.70 -3.13 14.89
N LEU A 74 -6.75 -3.13 13.94
CA LEU A 74 -6.66 -2.11 12.89
C LEU A 74 -7.83 -2.21 11.88
N GLY A 75 -8.48 -3.37 11.79
CA GLY A 75 -9.54 -3.66 10.84
C GLY A 75 -9.02 -3.74 9.40
N GLY A 76 -9.59 -2.92 8.52
CA GLY A 76 -9.20 -2.81 7.12
C GLY A 76 -8.16 -1.72 6.84
N VAL A 77 -7.30 -1.96 5.85
CA VAL A 77 -6.41 -0.99 5.22
C VAL A 77 -6.72 -0.97 3.72
N LEU A 78 -6.99 0.22 3.17
CA LEU A 78 -7.24 0.39 1.75
C LEU A 78 -6.23 1.38 1.15
N ALA A 79 -5.70 1.05 -0.03
CA ALA A 79 -4.94 1.99 -0.85
C ALA A 79 -5.41 1.93 -2.31
N ASP A 80 -5.45 3.09 -2.97
CA ASP A 80 -5.81 3.26 -4.36
C ASP A 80 -4.73 4.08 -5.05
N ALA A 81 -3.94 3.44 -5.92
CA ALA A 81 -2.76 4.00 -6.57
C ALA A 81 -2.92 4.07 -8.09
N GLY A 82 -2.60 5.20 -8.69
CA GLY A 82 -2.63 5.43 -10.14
C GLY A 82 -1.26 5.29 -10.80
N LEU A 83 -1.25 5.07 -12.13
CA LEU A 83 -0.02 5.13 -12.93
C LEU A 83 0.66 6.50 -12.89
N ASP A 84 -0.14 7.56 -12.69
CA ASP A 84 0.28 8.95 -12.54
C ASP A 84 1.08 9.23 -11.26
N GLY A 85 1.25 8.23 -10.39
CA GLY A 85 1.95 8.36 -9.12
C GLY A 85 1.08 8.92 -8.00
N THR A 86 -0.20 9.21 -8.26
CA THR A 86 -1.14 9.59 -7.20
C THR A 86 -1.55 8.37 -6.40
N VAL A 87 -1.69 8.54 -5.09
CA VAL A 87 -2.19 7.48 -4.21
C VAL A 87 -2.93 8.09 -3.04
N ARG A 88 -3.98 7.38 -2.62
CA ARG A 88 -4.79 7.70 -1.45
C ARG A 88 -5.13 6.41 -0.73
N GLY A 89 -5.43 6.50 0.55
CA GLY A 89 -5.80 5.34 1.33
C GLY A 89 -6.26 5.73 2.72
N TYR A 90 -6.80 4.77 3.44
CA TYR A 90 -7.24 4.94 4.81
C TYR A 90 -7.15 3.60 5.56
N VAL A 91 -7.27 3.68 6.87
CA VAL A 91 -7.43 2.53 7.76
C VAL A 91 -8.74 2.69 8.54
N ASP A 92 -9.35 1.59 8.96
CA ASP A 92 -10.63 1.64 9.69
C ASP A 92 -10.46 2.25 11.09
N HIS A 93 -9.39 1.87 11.81
CA HIS A 93 -9.11 2.33 13.17
C HIS A 93 -7.73 3.02 13.28
N PRO A 94 -7.62 4.32 12.92
CA PRO A 94 -6.35 5.04 12.85
C PRO A 94 -5.61 5.21 14.19
N GLU A 95 -6.31 5.11 15.30
CA GLU A 95 -5.80 5.26 16.66
C GLU A 95 -5.11 4.02 17.23
N VAL A 96 -5.21 2.87 16.55
CA VAL A 96 -4.71 1.58 17.05
C VAL A 96 -3.20 1.61 17.22
N GLU A 97 -2.73 1.49 18.44
CA GLU A 97 -1.31 1.37 18.78
C GLU A 97 -1.10 0.06 19.54
N LEU A 98 -0.05 -0.67 19.19
CA LEU A 98 0.32 -1.92 19.84
C LEU A 98 1.74 -1.81 20.39
N PRO A 99 2.07 -2.57 21.46
CA PRO A 99 3.46 -2.74 21.86
C PRO A 99 4.31 -3.25 20.69
N PRO A 100 5.63 -2.98 20.68
CA PRO A 100 6.52 -3.57 19.70
C PRO A 100 6.45 -5.10 19.75
N ASN A 101 6.60 -5.74 18.59
CA ASN A 101 6.68 -7.19 18.49
C ASN A 101 7.96 -7.75 19.14
N ASP A 102 8.10 -9.08 19.16
CA ASP A 102 9.26 -9.79 19.74
C ASP A 102 10.63 -9.37 19.18
N LYS A 103 10.65 -8.72 18.00
CA LYS A 103 11.87 -8.18 17.35
C LYS A 103 12.09 -6.70 17.64
N GLY A 104 11.29 -6.09 18.52
CA GLY A 104 11.31 -4.67 18.84
C GLY A 104 10.87 -3.76 17.69
N LYS A 105 10.03 -4.25 16.77
CA LYS A 105 9.49 -3.48 15.63
C LYS A 105 8.00 -3.22 15.80
N LEU A 106 7.47 -2.26 15.05
CA LEU A 106 6.02 -1.99 14.98
C LEU A 106 5.27 -3.26 14.59
N ASP A 107 4.32 -3.67 15.42
CA ASP A 107 3.56 -4.91 15.22
C ASP A 107 2.39 -4.73 14.25
N VAL A 108 2.72 -4.52 12.98
CA VAL A 108 1.71 -4.42 11.90
C VAL A 108 0.97 -5.74 11.70
N GLY A 109 1.63 -6.87 11.96
CA GLY A 109 1.01 -8.21 11.84
C GLY A 109 -0.07 -8.40 12.90
N GLY A 110 0.24 -8.13 14.17
CA GLY A 110 -0.75 -8.16 15.25
C GLY A 110 -1.87 -7.12 15.07
N ALA A 111 -1.57 -5.96 14.47
CA ALA A 111 -2.59 -4.94 14.22
C ALA A 111 -3.58 -5.34 13.13
N ILE A 112 -3.12 -5.94 12.03
CA ILE A 112 -3.99 -6.41 10.95
C ILE A 112 -4.70 -7.70 11.33
N GLY A 113 -4.03 -8.59 12.07
CA GLY A 113 -4.51 -9.94 12.38
C GLY A 113 -3.88 -11.01 11.50
N GLN A 114 -4.20 -12.27 11.78
CA GLN A 114 -3.68 -13.43 11.05
C GLN A 114 -4.74 -14.07 10.15
N ASP A 115 -6.02 -13.89 10.48
CA ASP A 115 -7.14 -14.41 9.70
C ASP A 115 -7.75 -13.26 8.89
N GLY A 116 -7.53 -13.29 7.58
CA GLY A 116 -7.88 -12.17 6.71
C GLY A 116 -7.66 -12.46 5.24
N TYR A 117 -7.66 -11.40 4.45
CA TYR A 117 -7.39 -11.47 3.02
C TYR A 117 -6.68 -10.21 2.50
N VAL A 118 -6.02 -10.39 1.37
CA VAL A 118 -5.57 -9.30 0.49
C VAL A 118 -6.37 -9.38 -0.80
N TYR A 119 -7.18 -8.35 -1.03
CA TYR A 119 -7.98 -8.18 -2.24
C TYR A 119 -7.36 -7.09 -3.12
N VAL A 120 -7.08 -7.42 -4.38
CA VAL A 120 -6.50 -6.47 -5.33
C VAL A 120 -7.41 -6.33 -6.53
N VAL A 121 -7.75 -5.09 -6.89
CA VAL A 121 -8.46 -4.73 -8.11
C VAL A 121 -7.51 -3.96 -9.02
N ARG A 122 -7.41 -4.40 -10.27
CA ARG A 122 -6.68 -3.71 -11.34
C ARG A 122 -7.67 -3.19 -12.36
N ASP A 123 -7.89 -1.88 -12.32
CA ASP A 123 -8.60 -1.18 -13.37
C ASP A 123 -7.59 -0.72 -14.43
N VAL A 124 -7.73 -1.25 -15.64
CA VAL A 124 -6.84 -0.94 -16.76
C VAL A 124 -7.27 0.31 -17.54
N GLY A 125 -8.33 1.00 -17.10
CA GLY A 125 -8.87 2.20 -17.75
C GLY A 125 -9.78 1.89 -18.95
N TYR A 126 -10.25 0.66 -19.07
CA TYR A 126 -11.26 0.24 -20.05
C TYR A 126 -11.85 -1.12 -19.66
N GLY A 127 -13.06 -1.38 -20.12
CA GLY A 127 -13.75 -2.64 -19.85
C GLY A 127 -13.99 -2.85 -18.36
N TYR A 128 -14.11 -4.11 -17.96
CA TYR A 128 -14.31 -4.49 -16.57
C TYR A 128 -12.96 -4.63 -15.85
N PRO A 129 -12.86 -4.17 -14.59
CA PRO A 129 -11.66 -4.33 -13.81
C PRO A 129 -11.41 -5.81 -13.47
N TYR A 130 -10.13 -6.18 -13.35
CA TYR A 130 -9.72 -7.51 -12.91
C TYR A 130 -9.59 -7.51 -11.39
N SER A 131 -9.97 -8.59 -10.72
CA SER A 131 -9.79 -8.70 -9.28
C SER A 131 -9.32 -10.07 -8.84
N SER A 132 -8.64 -10.13 -7.70
CA SER A 132 -8.13 -11.35 -7.09
C SER A 132 -8.07 -11.19 -5.58
N THR A 133 -8.33 -12.27 -4.86
CA THR A 133 -8.26 -12.36 -3.40
C THR A 133 -7.33 -13.50 -3.03
N VAL A 134 -6.47 -13.28 -2.02
CA VAL A 134 -5.67 -14.31 -1.35
C VAL A 134 -5.79 -14.20 0.15
#